data_AF-A0A2T1A6V1-F1
#
_entry.id   AF-A0A2T1A6V1-F1
#
_cell.length_a   1.000
_cell.length_b   1.000
_cell.length_c   1.000
_cell.angle_alpha   90.00
_cell.angle_beta   90.00
_cell.angle_gamma   90.00
#
_symmetry.space_group_name_H-M   'P 1'
#
loop_
_entity.id
_entity.type
_entity.pdbx_description
1 polymer ?
#
loop_
_entity_poly.entity_id
_entity_poly.type
_entity_poly.pdbx_seq_one_letter_code
_entity_poly.pdbx_strand_id
1 'polypeptide(L)'
;MDVVALILWILAAGGGFYLLATWIAKGGARPGAEGASRFPPAVIFGHFGLAAAGLVVWIIYMIADVRALAWISFIVLVVVAVLGLTMLLRWVPSYRTQHQAVGVKVGAGSSTGAVVPAEAHFPVAVVGLHGLFAVATVVVVLLAALNV
;
A
#
# COMPACT_ATOMS: atom_id res chain seq x y z
N MET A 1 -21.17 7.03 9.28
CA MET A 1 -20.27 6.31 8.34
C MET A 1 -19.05 5.68 9.04
N ASP A 2 -18.94 5.82 10.36
CA ASP A 2 -17.64 5.72 11.04
C ASP A 2 -17.16 4.29 11.24
N VAL A 3 -18.09 3.39 11.58
CA VAL A 3 -17.83 1.95 11.67
C VAL A 3 -17.48 1.36 10.31
N VAL A 4 -18.14 1.83 9.24
CA VAL A 4 -17.84 1.39 7.86
C VAL A 4 -16.44 1.84 7.47
N ALA A 5 -16.08 3.10 7.75
CA ALA A 5 -14.72 3.60 7.56
C ALA A 5 -13.69 2.75 8.32
N LEU A 6 -13.97 2.42 9.60
CA LEU A 6 -13.09 1.59 10.42
C LEU A 6 -12.87 0.20 9.80
N ILE A 7 -13.94 -0.48 9.39
CA ILE A 7 -13.86 -1.82 8.77
C ILE A 7 -13.05 -1.76 7.47
N LEU A 8 -13.37 -0.81 6.58
CA LEU A 8 -12.64 -0.65 5.31
C LEU A 8 -11.17 -0.33 5.53
N TRP A 9 -10.85 0.53 6.51
CA TRP A 9 -9.48 0.86 6.85
C TRP A 9 -8.73 -0.36 7.38
N ILE A 10 -9.34 -1.16 8.25
CA ILE A 10 -8.73 -2.41 8.75
C ILE A 10 -8.47 -3.39 7.59
N LEU A 11 -9.40 -3.55 6.65
CA LEU A 11 -9.20 -4.40 5.48
C LEU A 11 -8.06 -3.89 4.58
N ALA A 12 -8.00 -2.59 4.33
CA ALA A 12 -6.90 -1.96 3.61
C ALA A 12 -5.56 -2.16 4.35
N ALA A 13 -5.53 -1.95 5.66
CA ALA A 13 -4.35 -2.12 6.50
C ALA A 13 -3.87 -3.57 6.51
N GLY A 14 -4.77 -4.55 6.55
CA GLY A 14 -4.44 -5.98 6.44
C GLY A 14 -3.77 -6.31 5.10
N GLY A 15 -4.32 -5.81 3.99
CA GLY A 15 -3.69 -5.94 2.67
C GLY A 15 -2.31 -5.27 2.60
N GLY A 16 -2.18 -4.06 3.16
CA GLY A 16 -0.90 -3.34 3.22
C GLY A 16 0.15 -4.03 4.09
N PHE A 17 -0.26 -4.61 5.22
CA PHE A 17 0.61 -5.38 6.09
C PHE A 17 1.11 -6.66 5.41
N TYR A 18 0.23 -7.38 4.70
CA TYR A 18 0.64 -8.53 3.89
C TYR A 18 1.71 -8.14 2.87
N LEU A 19 1.48 -7.05 2.11
CA LEU A 19 2.44 -6.55 1.12
C LEU A 19 3.78 -6.18 1.76
N LEU A 20 3.75 -5.48 2.90
CA LEU A 20 4.94 -5.13 3.68
C LEU A 20 5.69 -6.38 4.14
N ALA A 21 4.99 -7.38 4.67
CA ALA A 21 5.58 -8.64 5.11
C ALA A 21 6.25 -9.38 3.95
N THR A 22 5.60 -9.48 2.79
CA THR A 22 6.23 -10.03 1.58
C THR A 22 7.46 -9.25 1.17
N TRP A 23 7.42 -7.92 1.20
CA TRP A 23 8.55 -7.08 0.81
C TRP A 23 9.76 -7.27 1.72
N ILE A 24 9.55 -7.31 3.04
CA ILE A 24 10.60 -7.58 4.04
C ILE A 24 11.15 -9.00 3.86
N ALA A 25 10.27 -10.00 3.74
CA ALA A 25 10.67 -11.41 3.59
C ALA A 25 11.48 -11.67 2.31
N LYS A 26 11.24 -10.88 1.26
CA LYS A 26 11.99 -10.92 -0.01
C LYS A 26 13.18 -9.97 -0.04
N GLY A 27 13.59 -9.43 1.11
CA GLY A 27 14.83 -8.66 1.25
C GLY A 27 14.76 -7.20 0.83
N GLY A 28 13.56 -6.65 0.57
CA GLY A 28 13.40 -5.28 0.07
C GLY A 28 13.96 -4.19 1.00
N ALA A 29 14.02 -4.45 2.31
CA ALA A 29 14.54 -3.53 3.32
C ALA A 29 16.08 -3.54 3.45
N ARG A 30 16.79 -4.46 2.80
CA ARG A 30 18.23 -4.65 2.96
C ARG A 30 19.00 -3.78 1.94
N PRO A 31 19.77 -2.77 2.38
CA PRO A 31 20.63 -2.01 1.48
C PRO A 31 21.68 -2.93 0.84
N GLY A 32 21.86 -2.86 -0.48
CA GLY A 32 22.92 -3.59 -1.19
C GLY A 32 22.69 -5.10 -1.38
N ALA A 33 21.50 -5.63 -1.06
CA ALA A 33 21.15 -6.98 -1.47
C ALA A 33 21.05 -7.08 -3.01
N GLU A 34 21.57 -8.15 -3.60
CA GLU A 34 21.35 -8.44 -5.02
C GLU A 34 19.83 -8.46 -5.28
N GLY A 35 19.34 -7.65 -6.23
CA GLY A 35 17.90 -7.45 -6.46
C GLY A 35 17.25 -6.34 -5.61
N ALA A 36 18.05 -5.35 -5.20
CA ALA A 36 17.62 -4.20 -4.40
C ALA A 36 16.26 -3.64 -4.85
N SER A 37 15.33 -3.54 -3.88
CA SER A 37 14.00 -2.95 -4.06
C SER A 37 14.10 -1.57 -4.70
N ARG A 38 13.28 -1.31 -5.73
CA ARG A 38 13.18 0.04 -6.33
C ARG A 38 12.40 1.02 -5.46
N PHE A 39 11.78 0.54 -4.39
CA PHE A 39 11.14 1.40 -3.42
C PHE A 39 12.14 1.90 -2.38
N PRO A 40 12.23 3.22 -2.16
CA PRO A 40 12.92 3.75 -1.00
C PRO A 40 12.24 3.22 0.27
N PRO A 41 12.96 2.53 1.18
CA PRO A 41 12.38 2.01 2.41
C PRO A 41 11.60 3.05 3.21
N ALA A 42 12.09 4.29 3.23
CA ALA A 42 11.45 5.42 3.89
C ALA A 42 10.02 5.68 3.39
N VAL A 43 9.75 5.47 2.10
CA VAL A 43 8.41 5.68 1.53
C VAL A 43 7.46 4.57 1.98
N ILE A 44 7.91 3.30 1.98
CA ILE A 44 7.10 2.16 2.43
C ILE A 44 6.78 2.27 3.91
N PHE A 45 7.80 2.45 4.76
CA PHE A 45 7.60 2.59 6.20
C PHE A 45 6.83 3.86 6.54
N GLY A 46 7.05 4.96 5.81
CA GLY A 46 6.30 6.21 5.96
C GLY A 46 4.81 6.03 5.66
N HIS A 47 4.46 5.39 4.54
CA HIS A 47 3.07 5.07 4.20
C HIS A 47 2.41 4.18 5.26
N PHE A 48 3.06 3.07 5.63
CA PHE A 48 2.50 2.13 6.60
C PHE A 48 2.36 2.78 7.99
N GLY A 49 3.37 3.51 8.43
CA GLY A 49 3.36 4.23 9.70
C GLY A 49 2.30 5.33 9.76
N LEU A 50 2.16 6.14 8.69
CA LEU A 50 1.11 7.15 8.60
C LEU A 50 -0.28 6.51 8.52
N ALA A 51 -0.44 5.39 7.83
CA ALA A 51 -1.71 4.66 7.77
C ALA A 51 -2.14 4.15 9.15
N ALA A 52 -1.20 3.58 9.91
CA ALA A 52 -1.44 3.13 11.28
C ALA A 52 -1.74 4.31 12.22
N ALA A 53 -0.97 5.39 12.15
CA ALA A 53 -1.21 6.59 12.96
C ALA A 53 -2.57 7.22 12.65
N GLY A 54 -2.93 7.36 11.37
CA GLY A 54 -4.23 7.86 10.95
C GLY A 54 -5.39 6.99 11.47
N LEU A 55 -5.24 5.67 11.45
CA LEU A 55 -6.23 4.73 11.99
C LEU A 55 -6.38 4.88 13.50
N VAL A 56 -5.27 5.06 14.24
CA VAL A 56 -5.33 5.34 15.68
C VAL A 56 -6.08 6.65 15.95
N VAL A 57 -5.78 7.72 15.20
CA VAL A 57 -6.51 9.00 15.32
C VAL A 57 -8.00 8.81 15.01
N TRP A 58 -8.35 7.98 14.03
CA TRP A 58 -9.74 7.64 13.71
C TRP A 58 -10.46 6.96 14.87
N ILE A 59 -9.81 5.98 15.50
CA ILE A 59 -10.36 5.27 16.67
C ILE A 59 -10.55 6.24 17.84
N ILE A 60 -9.59 7.15 18.09
CA ILE A 60 -9.71 8.18 19.13
C ILE A 60 -10.87 9.13 18.81
N TYR A 61 -11.04 9.53 17.54
CA TYR A 61 -12.20 10.30 17.09
C TYR A 61 -13.51 9.59 17.47
N MET A 62 -13.65 8.29 17.18
CA MET A 62 -14.88 7.56 17.50
C MET A 62 -15.17 7.48 19.01
N ILE A 63 -14.16 7.55 19.86
CA ILE A 63 -14.31 7.50 21.32
C ILE A 63 -14.61 8.89 21.89
N ALA A 64 -13.90 9.91 21.43
CA ALA A 64 -13.96 11.27 21.96
C ALA A 64 -15.01 12.16 21.27
N ASP A 65 -15.52 11.73 20.11
CA ASP A 65 -16.44 12.46 19.22
C ASP A 65 -15.98 13.88 18.87
N VAL A 66 -14.66 14.08 18.74
CA VAL A 66 -14.09 15.37 18.39
C VAL A 66 -13.98 15.51 16.87
N ARG A 67 -14.82 16.37 16.28
CA ARG A 67 -14.84 16.67 14.84
C ARG A 67 -13.46 16.97 14.23
N ALA A 68 -12.61 17.70 14.97
CA ALA A 68 -11.27 18.04 14.50
C ALA A 68 -10.40 16.80 14.24
N LEU A 69 -10.56 15.74 15.04
CA LEU A 69 -9.81 14.48 14.86
C LEU A 69 -10.22 13.74 13.60
N ALA A 70 -11.49 13.77 13.21
CA ALA A 70 -11.95 13.20 11.94
C ALA A 70 -11.28 13.89 10.74
N TRP A 71 -11.19 15.23 10.74
CA TRP A 71 -10.50 15.99 9.70
C TRP A 71 -8.99 15.75 9.68
N ILE A 72 -8.35 15.68 10.86
CA ILE A 72 -6.92 15.34 10.96
C ILE A 72 -6.66 13.95 10.36
N SER A 73 -7.46 12.95 10.77
CA SER A 73 -7.36 11.59 10.25
C SER A 73 -7.56 11.55 8.73
N PHE A 74 -8.54 12.29 8.20
CA PHE A 74 -8.78 12.43 6.76
C PHE A 74 -7.57 13.02 6.02
N ILE A 75 -6.99 14.12 6.52
CA ILE A 75 -5.82 14.74 5.89
C ILE A 75 -4.62 13.78 5.88
N VAL A 76 -4.38 13.08 6.99
CA VAL A 76 -3.35 12.04 7.08
C VAL A 76 -3.63 10.93 6.05
N LEU A 77 -4.89 10.49 5.93
CA LEU A 77 -5.28 9.47 4.98
C LEU A 77 -5.07 9.91 3.51
N VAL A 78 -5.28 11.19 3.19
CA VAL A 78 -4.94 11.75 1.87
C VAL A 78 -3.45 11.65 1.59
N VAL A 79 -2.59 12.01 2.56
CA VAL A 79 -1.13 11.85 2.42
C VAL A 79 -0.75 10.39 2.22
N VAL A 80 -1.35 9.47 2.99
CA VAL A 80 -1.18 8.02 2.85
C VAL A 80 -1.58 7.55 1.46
N ALA A 81 -2.71 8.02 0.93
CA ALA A 81 -3.19 7.67 -0.41
C ALA A 81 -2.25 8.16 -1.52
N VAL A 82 -1.72 9.38 -1.41
CA VAL A 82 -0.71 9.90 -2.33
C VAL A 82 0.54 9.03 -2.31
N LEU A 83 1.07 8.71 -1.12
CA LEU A 83 2.24 7.82 -1.01
C LEU A 83 1.96 6.44 -1.63
N GLY A 84 0.80 5.85 -1.35
CA GLY A 84 0.39 4.56 -1.93
C GLY A 84 0.29 4.61 -3.45
N LEU A 85 -0.27 5.68 -4.02
CA LEU A 85 -0.31 5.90 -5.46
C LEU A 85 1.10 6.00 -6.05
N THR A 86 2.03 6.71 -5.39
CA THR A 86 3.41 6.79 -5.88
C THR A 86 4.10 5.43 -5.91
N MET A 87 3.75 4.52 -5.00
CA MET A 87 4.26 3.15 -5.01
C MET A 87 3.63 2.34 -6.13
N LEU A 88 2.31 2.44 -6.31
CA LEU A 88 1.59 1.75 -7.38
C LEU A 88 2.12 2.15 -8.76
N LEU A 89 2.35 3.45 -8.99
CA LEU A 89 2.90 3.97 -10.25
C LEU A 89 4.31 3.45 -10.55
N ARG A 90 5.13 3.20 -9.52
CA ARG A 90 6.46 2.58 -9.66
C ARG A 90 6.38 1.06 -9.86
N TRP A 91 5.35 0.42 -9.30
CA TRP A 91 5.15 -1.03 -9.41
C TRP A 91 4.63 -1.47 -10.79
N VAL A 92 3.68 -0.74 -11.38
CA VAL A 92 3.01 -1.13 -12.64
C VAL A 92 3.99 -1.39 -13.80
N PRO A 93 4.97 -0.52 -14.11
CA PRO A 93 5.95 -0.79 -15.18
C PRO A 93 6.80 -2.03 -14.90
N SER A 94 7.14 -2.26 -13.63
CA SER A 94 7.93 -3.40 -13.18
C SER A 94 7.17 -4.72 -13.38
N TYR A 95 5.89 -4.74 -13.05
CA TYR A 95 4.99 -5.87 -13.30
C TYR A 95 4.86 -6.17 -14.80
N ARG A 96 4.64 -5.13 -15.62
CA ARG A 96 4.45 -5.27 -17.08
C ARG A 96 5.68 -5.86 -17.78
N THR A 97 6.88 -5.38 -17.44
CA THR A 97 8.13 -5.87 -18.04
C THR A 97 8.41 -7.34 -17.69
N GLN A 98 8.08 -7.77 -16.46
CA GLN A 98 8.18 -9.17 -16.04
C GLN A 98 7.20 -10.08 -16.80
N HIS A 99 5.94 -9.67 -16.93
CA HIS A 99 4.93 -10.44 -17.66
C HIS A 99 5.24 -10.53 -19.17
N GLN A 100 5.78 -9.46 -19.78
CA GLN A 100 6.22 -9.48 -21.18
C GLN A 100 7.43 -10.40 -21.40
N ALA A 101 8.38 -10.42 -20.47
CA ALA A 101 9.55 -11.31 -20.55
C ALA A 101 9.17 -12.81 -20.46
N VAL A 102 8.10 -13.16 -19.75
CA VAL A 102 7.59 -14.55 -19.70
C VAL A 102 6.94 -14.96 -21.03
N GLY A 103 6.31 -14.03 -21.76
CA GLY A 103 5.74 -14.30 -23.09
C GLY A 103 6.80 -14.51 -24.20
N VAL A 104 7.99 -13.91 -24.06
CA VAL A 104 9.10 -14.04 -25.03
C VAL A 104 9.97 -15.29 -24.77
N LYS A 105 10.00 -15.80 -23.53
CA LYS A 105 10.82 -16.96 -23.13
C LYS A 105 10.37 -18.32 -23.70
N VAL A 106 9.31 -18.39 -24.50
CA VAL A 106 8.97 -19.59 -25.29
C VAL A 106 9.95 -19.79 -26.47
N GLY A 107 10.80 -18.80 -26.79
CA GLY A 107 11.68 -18.85 -27.98
C GLY A 107 13.19 -18.86 -27.78
N ALA A 108 13.75 -18.58 -26.60
CA ALA A 108 15.21 -18.55 -26.45
C ALA A 108 15.66 -18.89 -25.03
N GLY A 109 16.45 -19.96 -24.92
CA GLY A 109 17.19 -20.29 -23.71
C GLY A 109 18.23 -19.21 -23.41
N SER A 110 17.94 -18.38 -22.42
CA SER A 110 18.97 -17.59 -21.72
C SER A 110 18.59 -17.48 -20.25
N SER A 111 19.09 -18.41 -19.44
CA SER A 111 19.09 -18.36 -17.99
C SER A 111 20.22 -17.44 -17.49
N THR A 112 20.15 -16.15 -17.82
CA THR A 112 20.87 -15.16 -17.01
C THR A 112 20.06 -14.96 -15.74
N GLY A 113 20.71 -15.13 -14.58
CA GLY A 113 20.15 -14.95 -13.25
C GLY A 113 19.73 -13.50 -13.02
N ALA A 114 18.64 -13.08 -13.66
CA ALA A 114 18.05 -11.78 -13.46
C ALA A 114 17.49 -11.74 -12.04
N VAL A 115 18.19 -11.02 -11.17
CA VAL A 115 17.80 -10.93 -9.77
C VAL A 115 16.43 -10.25 -9.68
N VAL A 116 15.44 -10.98 -9.15
CA VAL A 116 14.04 -10.55 -9.14
C VAL A 116 13.82 -9.60 -7.96
N PRO A 117 13.39 -8.34 -8.18
CA PRO A 117 13.14 -7.40 -7.09
C PRO A 117 12.05 -7.89 -6.12
N ALA A 118 12.14 -7.48 -4.85
CA ALA A 118 11.20 -7.90 -3.81
C ALA A 118 9.73 -7.65 -4.19
N GLU A 119 9.44 -6.47 -4.75
CA GLU A 119 8.10 -6.05 -5.16
C GLU A 119 7.47 -6.85 -6.33
N ALA A 120 8.28 -7.64 -7.04
CA ALA A 120 7.79 -8.56 -8.08
C ALA A 120 6.89 -9.66 -7.52
N HIS A 121 7.04 -9.97 -6.23
CA HIS A 121 6.33 -11.06 -5.56
C HIS A 121 4.98 -10.61 -5.00
N PHE A 122 4.57 -9.36 -5.24
CA PHE A 122 3.28 -8.87 -4.81
C PHE A 122 2.15 -9.51 -5.63
N PRO A 123 1.19 -10.21 -4.98
CA PRO A 123 0.04 -10.74 -5.70
C PRO A 123 -0.85 -9.60 -6.20
N VAL A 124 -1.12 -9.57 -7.51
CA VAL A 124 -1.92 -8.51 -8.16
C VAL A 124 -3.29 -8.34 -7.50
N ALA A 125 -3.93 -9.46 -7.13
CA ALA A 125 -5.21 -9.44 -6.45
C ALA A 125 -5.14 -8.69 -5.10
N VAL A 126 -4.06 -8.90 -4.33
CA VAL A 126 -3.88 -8.21 -3.03
C VAL A 126 -3.59 -6.74 -3.23
N VAL A 127 -2.77 -6.37 -4.23
CA VAL A 127 -2.52 -4.97 -4.59
C VAL A 127 -3.82 -4.27 -5.00
N GLY A 128 -4.63 -4.92 -5.83
CA GLY A 128 -5.93 -4.41 -6.28
C GLY A 128 -6.93 -4.25 -5.12
N LEU A 129 -7.07 -5.26 -4.27
CA LEU A 129 -7.95 -5.21 -3.10
C LEU A 129 -7.51 -4.14 -2.11
N HIS A 130 -6.21 -4.06 -1.79
CA HIS A 130 -5.67 -3.02 -0.94
C HIS A 130 -5.99 -1.61 -1.49
N GLY A 131 -5.72 -1.38 -2.78
CA GLY A 131 -6.01 -0.10 -3.43
C GLY A 131 -7.50 0.25 -3.44
N LEU A 132 -8.37 -0.73 -3.72
CA LEU A 132 -9.81 -0.55 -3.71
C LEU A 132 -10.33 -0.17 -2.32
N PHE A 133 -9.92 -0.92 -1.28
CA PHE A 133 -10.31 -0.60 0.10
C PHE A 133 -9.73 0.75 0.55
N ALA A 134 -8.51 1.12 0.12
CA ALA A 134 -7.94 2.42 0.43
C ALA A 134 -8.77 3.57 -0.17
N VAL A 135 -9.17 3.47 -1.45
CA VAL A 135 -10.03 4.48 -2.10
C VAL A 135 -11.40 4.55 -1.42
N ALA A 136 -12.02 3.40 -1.14
CA ALA A 136 -13.29 3.35 -0.43
C ALA A 136 -13.19 3.98 0.96
N THR A 137 -12.09 3.73 1.69
CA THR A 137 -11.83 4.33 3.00
C THR A 137 -11.75 5.85 2.91
N VAL A 138 -11.03 6.40 1.93
CA VAL A 138 -10.95 7.86 1.72
C VAL A 138 -12.34 8.48 1.54
N VAL A 139 -13.18 7.86 0.71
CA VAL A 139 -14.55 8.34 0.45
C VAL A 139 -15.39 8.28 1.73
N VAL A 140 -15.40 7.14 2.42
CA VAL A 140 -16.26 6.96 3.60
C VAL A 140 -15.78 7.81 4.78
N VAL A 141 -14.47 8.00 4.95
CA VAL A 141 -13.90 8.91 5.97
C VAL A 141 -14.28 10.36 5.66
N LEU A 142 -14.25 10.77 4.39
CA LEU A 142 -14.71 12.11 3.99
C LEU A 142 -16.20 12.31 4.32
N LEU A 143 -17.06 11.35 3.95
CA LEU A 143 -18.50 11.41 4.25
C LEU A 143 -18.75 11.51 5.76
N ALA A 144 -18.05 10.70 6.56
CA ALA A 144 -18.09 10.77 8.01
C ALA A 144 -17.64 12.15 8.55
N ALA A 145 -16.54 12.72 8.04
CA ALA A 145 -16.07 14.03 8.44
C ALA A 145 -17.09 15.14 8.11
N LEU A 146 -17.78 15.01 6.98
CA LEU A 146 -18.87 15.88 6.52
C LEU A 146 -20.21 15.65 7.22
N ASN A 147 -20.31 14.65 8.11
CA ASN A 147 -21.53 14.31 8.84
C ASN A 147 -22.67 13.79 7.93
N VAL A 148 -22.29 13.05 6.88
CA VAL A 148 -23.21 12.40 5.92
C VAL A 148 -23.17 10.88 6.08
#